data_AF-A0A383TJA8-F1
#
_entry.id   AF-A0A383TJA8-F1
#
_cell.length_a   1.000
_cell.length_b   1.000
_cell.length_c   1.000
_cell.angle_alpha   90.00
_cell.angle_beta   90.00
_cell.angle_gamma   90.00
#
_symmetry.space_group_name_H-M   'P 1'
#
loop_
_entity.id
_entity.type
_entity.pdbx_description
1 polymer ?
#
loop_
_entity_poly.entity_id
_entity_poly.type
_entity_poly.pdbx_seq_one_letter_code
_entity_poly.pdbx_strand_id
1 'polypeptide(L)'
;MASGRRSSHYTLVDLRNLCIPATPEIKKALALILATSIGPDGGINPSKDIEQSDVCINGMFLNYGCYFGTDEEKLRSVVDFIISQQLADGGFNCRLNRSGARHSSMHSTISVLEGIREYIAAGYAFRAEELNRIEGEAQEFLLRHRLVKTDHTGAVIHPIFLKLVYPPRWRYDILRALDYFQSVGYLYDERLQDALDILKEKRL
;
A
#
# COMPACT_ATOMS: atom_id res chain seq x y z
N MET A 1 26.31 21.06 -8.88
CA MET A 1 25.76 21.07 -7.51
C MET A 1 24.51 20.20 -7.51
N ALA A 2 24.64 18.96 -7.01
CA ALA A 2 23.52 18.01 -6.98
C ALA A 2 22.56 18.42 -5.85
N SER A 3 21.38 18.91 -6.21
CA SER A 3 20.31 19.12 -5.23
C SER A 3 19.91 17.76 -4.67
N GLY A 4 20.11 17.58 -3.36
CA GLY A 4 19.71 16.36 -2.67
C GLY A 4 18.21 16.13 -2.85
N ARG A 5 17.86 15.11 -3.64
CA ARG A 5 16.49 14.55 -3.73
C ARG A 5 16.14 13.93 -2.38
N ARG A 6 15.73 14.77 -1.42
CA ARG A 6 15.03 14.31 -0.21
C ARG A 6 13.69 13.75 -0.68
N SER A 7 13.49 12.44 -0.53
CA SER A 7 12.25 11.78 -0.94
C SER A 7 11.11 12.22 -0.01
N SER A 8 10.34 13.23 -0.43
CA SER A 8 9.15 13.71 0.30
C SER A 8 8.17 12.57 0.61
N HIS A 9 8.13 11.56 -0.26
CA HIS A 9 7.23 10.41 -0.14
C HIS A 9 7.50 9.58 1.12
N TYR A 10 8.73 9.10 1.33
CA TYR A 10 9.01 8.28 2.52
C TYR A 10 8.97 9.09 3.81
N THR A 11 9.29 10.38 3.77
CA THR A 11 9.08 11.25 4.94
C THR A 11 7.61 11.31 5.33
N LEU A 12 6.68 11.47 4.37
CA LEU A 12 5.24 11.50 4.66
C LEU A 12 4.69 10.15 5.14
N VAL A 13 5.18 9.04 4.57
CA VAL A 13 4.88 7.68 5.07
C VAL A 13 5.33 7.53 6.53
N ASP A 14 6.57 7.92 6.84
CA ASP A 14 7.13 7.81 8.18
C ASP A 14 6.38 8.73 9.18
N LEU A 15 6.00 9.95 8.78
CA LEU A 15 5.18 10.86 9.60
C LEU A 15 3.79 10.29 9.90
N ARG A 16 3.15 9.65 8.92
CA ARG A 16 1.87 8.94 9.12
C ARG A 16 2.05 7.80 10.11
N ASN A 17 3.09 6.97 9.95
CA ASN A 17 3.36 5.83 10.84
C ASN A 17 3.69 6.25 12.27
N LEU A 18 4.21 7.47 12.45
CA LEU A 18 4.43 8.09 13.76
C LEU A 18 3.19 8.81 14.31
N CYS A 19 2.03 8.68 13.66
CA CYS A 19 0.76 9.27 14.05
C CYS A 19 0.81 10.80 14.24
N ILE A 20 1.63 11.49 13.44
CA ILE A 20 1.75 12.96 13.50
C ILE A 20 0.44 13.59 13.02
N PRO A 21 -0.11 14.62 13.68
CA PRO A 21 -1.30 15.31 13.19
C PRO A 21 -1.00 16.11 11.91
N ALA A 22 -2.03 16.36 11.10
CA ALA A 22 -1.88 17.19 9.91
C ALA A 22 -1.44 18.62 10.27
N THR A 23 -0.31 19.08 9.71
CA THR A 23 0.19 20.46 9.86
C THR A 23 0.07 21.24 8.54
N PRO A 24 0.14 22.58 8.56
CA PRO A 24 0.18 23.38 7.34
C PRO A 24 1.31 23.00 6.38
N GLU A 25 2.48 22.61 6.91
CA GLU A 25 3.64 22.18 6.12
C GLU A 25 3.37 20.86 5.40
N ILE A 26 2.74 19.91 6.09
CA ILE A 26 2.33 18.62 5.51
C ILE A 26 1.29 18.85 4.40
N LYS A 27 0.26 19.67 4.66
CA LYS A 27 -0.75 20.02 3.66
C LYS A 27 -0.14 20.71 2.44
N LYS A 28 0.82 21.61 2.66
CA LYS A 28 1.57 22.26 1.58
C LYS A 28 2.39 21.26 0.76
N ALA A 29 3.04 20.29 1.42
CA ALA A 29 3.78 19.23 0.73
C ALA A 29 2.86 18.35 -0.12
N LEU A 30 1.68 17.98 0.39
CA LEU A 30 0.68 17.20 -0.34
C LEU A 30 0.15 17.95 -1.56
N ALA A 31 -0.18 19.24 -1.40
CA ALA A 31 -0.60 20.09 -2.51
C ALA A 31 0.46 20.17 -3.61
N LEU A 32 1.74 20.26 -3.23
CA LEU A 32 2.85 20.28 -4.20
C LEU A 32 3.00 18.93 -4.93
N ILE A 33 2.87 17.80 -4.22
CA ILE A 33 2.91 16.46 -4.84
C ILE A 33 1.78 16.34 -5.86
N LEU A 34 0.53 16.65 -5.46
CA LEU A 34 -0.62 16.59 -6.36
C LEU A 34 -0.46 17.49 -7.61
N ALA A 35 0.13 18.67 -7.45
CA ALA A 35 0.32 19.60 -8.56
C ALA A 35 1.48 19.21 -9.52
N THR A 36 2.42 18.36 -9.09
CA THR A 36 3.68 18.17 -9.84
C THR A 36 4.08 16.73 -10.10
N SER A 37 3.41 15.77 -9.47
CA SER A 37 3.77 14.35 -9.49
C SER A 37 2.71 13.44 -10.11
N ILE A 38 1.55 13.96 -10.52
CA ILE A 38 0.55 13.15 -11.25
C ILE A 38 1.09 12.87 -12.66
N GLY A 39 1.24 11.60 -12.99
CA GLY A 39 1.63 11.09 -14.31
C GLY A 39 0.46 11.09 -15.31
N PRO A 40 0.74 10.83 -16.59
CA PRO A 40 -0.29 10.76 -17.63
C PRO A 40 -1.29 9.61 -17.43
N ASP A 41 -0.92 8.60 -16.64
CA ASP A 41 -1.79 7.48 -16.24
C ASP A 41 -2.67 7.76 -15.01
N GLY A 42 -2.61 8.99 -14.46
CA GLY A 42 -3.40 9.42 -13.31
C GLY A 42 -2.80 9.07 -11.95
N GLY A 43 -1.73 8.27 -11.92
CA GLY A 43 -1.02 7.91 -10.69
C GLY A 43 0.05 8.92 -10.27
N ILE A 44 0.53 8.80 -9.03
CA ILE A 44 1.62 9.60 -8.46
C ILE A 44 2.97 8.96 -8.75
N ASN A 45 3.88 9.76 -9.29
CA ASN A 45 5.26 9.41 -9.58
C ASN A 45 6.26 10.09 -8.63
N PRO A 46 7.35 9.39 -8.25
CA PRO A 46 8.37 9.94 -7.35
C PRO A 46 9.28 10.97 -8.05
N SER A 47 9.26 11.03 -9.39
CA SER A 47 9.93 12.05 -10.18
C SER A 47 9.24 12.25 -11.53
N LYS A 48 9.39 13.44 -12.12
CA LYS A 48 8.82 13.80 -13.42
C LYS A 48 9.36 12.97 -14.59
N ASP A 49 10.52 12.34 -14.43
CA ASP A 49 11.16 11.50 -15.45
C ASP A 49 10.54 10.09 -15.53
N ILE A 50 9.56 9.78 -14.69
CA ILE A 50 8.86 8.49 -14.69
C ILE A 50 7.49 8.70 -15.33
N GLU A 51 7.26 7.98 -16.42
CA GLU A 51 6.00 8.05 -17.18
C GLU A 51 4.96 7.05 -16.65
N GLN A 52 5.41 5.89 -16.18
CA GLN A 52 4.56 4.79 -15.72
C GLN A 52 4.58 4.68 -14.20
N SER A 53 3.42 4.91 -13.59
CA SER A 53 3.23 4.88 -12.14
C SER A 53 3.36 3.48 -11.56
N ASP A 54 4.06 3.38 -10.42
CA ASP A 54 4.10 2.16 -9.62
C ASP A 54 2.90 2.15 -8.65
N VAL A 55 2.07 1.09 -8.69
CA VAL A 55 0.87 0.99 -7.83
C VAL A 55 1.17 0.98 -6.33
N CYS A 56 2.36 0.51 -5.94
CA CYS A 56 2.85 0.55 -4.56
C CYS A 56 3.03 1.98 -4.04
N ILE A 57 3.53 2.88 -4.88
CA ILE A 57 3.69 4.31 -4.55
C ILE A 57 2.31 4.95 -4.39
N ASN A 58 1.35 4.57 -5.23
CA ASN A 58 -0.01 5.09 -5.20
C ASN A 58 -0.80 4.59 -4.00
N GLY A 59 -0.63 3.33 -3.59
CA GLY A 59 -1.19 2.81 -2.33
C GLY A 59 -0.65 3.56 -1.11
N MET A 60 0.67 3.75 -1.02
CA MET A 60 1.28 4.55 0.05
C MET A 60 0.82 6.03 0.01
N PHE A 61 0.71 6.63 -1.18
CA PHE A 61 0.21 7.99 -1.34
C PHE A 61 -1.24 8.12 -0.89
N LEU A 62 -2.12 7.19 -1.30
CA LEU A 62 -3.52 7.19 -0.89
C LEU A 62 -3.63 7.09 0.63
N ASN A 63 -2.80 6.25 1.26
CA ASN A 63 -2.73 6.12 2.71
C ASN A 63 -2.39 7.45 3.40
N TYR A 64 -1.20 8.02 3.21
CA TYR A 64 -0.87 9.26 3.92
C TYR A 64 -1.70 10.46 3.44
N GLY A 65 -2.15 10.46 2.18
CA GLY A 65 -2.96 11.53 1.60
C GLY A 65 -4.32 11.64 2.29
N CYS A 66 -4.98 10.50 2.53
CA CYS A 66 -6.24 10.43 3.28
C CYS A 66 -6.02 10.78 4.76
N TYR A 67 -5.01 10.17 5.39
CA TYR A 67 -4.70 10.41 6.81
C TYR A 67 -4.48 11.91 7.13
N PHE A 68 -3.81 12.64 6.24
CA PHE A 68 -3.56 14.08 6.41
C PHE A 68 -4.69 14.99 5.87
N GLY A 69 -5.81 14.43 5.44
CA GLY A 69 -7.02 15.16 5.05
C GLY A 69 -6.94 15.82 3.67
N THR A 70 -6.35 15.14 2.68
CA THR A 70 -6.43 15.59 1.28
C THR A 70 -7.86 15.45 0.77
N ASP A 71 -8.41 16.52 0.18
CA ASP A 71 -9.76 16.52 -0.38
C ASP A 71 -9.99 15.37 -1.37
N GLU A 72 -11.14 14.69 -1.26
CA GLU A 72 -11.49 13.52 -2.09
C GLU A 72 -11.33 13.80 -3.60
N GLU A 73 -11.78 14.97 -4.06
CA GLU A 73 -11.72 15.34 -5.48
C GLU A 73 -10.30 15.27 -6.05
N LYS A 74 -9.29 15.59 -5.25
CA LYS A 74 -7.87 15.54 -5.64
C LYS A 74 -7.29 14.13 -5.65
N LEU A 75 -8.00 13.16 -5.05
CA LEU A 75 -7.59 11.77 -4.98
C LEU A 75 -8.20 10.91 -6.10
N ARG A 76 -9.20 11.41 -6.83
CA ARG A 76 -9.96 10.62 -7.81
C ARG A 76 -9.10 9.96 -8.87
N SER A 77 -8.11 10.69 -9.43
CA SER A 77 -7.21 10.11 -10.43
C SER A 77 -6.37 8.96 -9.87
N VAL A 78 -5.94 9.06 -8.62
CA VAL A 78 -5.17 8.02 -7.93
C VAL A 78 -6.05 6.80 -7.62
N VAL A 79 -7.31 7.02 -7.24
CA VAL A 79 -8.30 5.96 -7.03
C VAL A 79 -8.58 5.22 -8.33
N ASP A 80 -8.88 5.94 -9.41
CA ASP A 80 -9.11 5.33 -10.73
C ASP A 80 -7.87 4.57 -11.21
N PHE A 81 -6.68 5.14 -11.01
CA PHE A 81 -5.42 4.46 -11.28
C PHE A 81 -5.32 3.15 -10.49
N ILE A 82 -5.46 3.16 -9.15
CA ILE A 82 -5.38 1.95 -8.33
C ILE A 82 -6.38 0.87 -8.80
N ILE A 83 -7.63 1.24 -9.07
CA ILE A 83 -8.65 0.30 -9.56
C ILE A 83 -8.21 -0.36 -10.87
N SER A 84 -7.59 0.40 -11.79
CA SER A 84 -7.10 -0.13 -13.06
C SER A 84 -5.93 -1.13 -12.94
N GLN A 85 -5.29 -1.22 -11.76
CA GLN A 85 -4.07 -1.99 -11.56
C GLN A 85 -4.28 -3.34 -10.86
N GLN A 86 -5.53 -3.73 -10.58
CA GLN A 86 -5.80 -5.02 -9.96
C GLN A 86 -5.57 -6.16 -10.96
N LEU A 87 -4.86 -7.20 -10.52
CA LEU A 87 -4.63 -8.41 -11.33
C LEU A 87 -5.75 -9.43 -11.13
N ALA A 88 -5.84 -10.40 -12.06
CA ALA A 88 -6.87 -11.44 -12.03
C ALA A 88 -6.82 -12.36 -10.80
N ASP A 89 -5.70 -12.40 -10.08
CA ASP A 89 -5.56 -13.13 -8.81
C ASP A 89 -6.05 -12.31 -7.59
N GLY A 90 -6.53 -11.08 -7.80
CA GLY A 90 -7.12 -10.19 -6.80
C GLY A 90 -6.14 -9.20 -6.19
N GLY A 91 -4.83 -9.40 -6.34
CA GLY A 91 -3.80 -8.54 -5.75
C GLY A 91 -3.25 -7.47 -6.72
N PHE A 92 -2.06 -6.96 -6.39
CA PHE A 92 -1.38 -5.91 -7.15
C PHE A 92 0.09 -6.22 -7.44
N ASN A 93 0.63 -5.65 -8.53
CA ASN A 93 2.04 -5.71 -8.85
C ASN A 93 2.49 -4.44 -9.59
N CYS A 94 3.52 -3.75 -9.08
CA CYS A 94 4.06 -2.53 -9.73
C CYS A 94 4.60 -2.81 -11.16
N ARG A 95 4.91 -4.06 -11.51
CA ARG A 95 5.29 -4.44 -12.88
C ARG A 95 4.14 -4.38 -13.88
N LEU A 96 2.87 -4.44 -13.47
CA LEU A 96 1.73 -4.46 -14.39
C LEU A 96 1.78 -3.26 -15.34
N ASN A 97 1.85 -2.06 -14.79
CA ASN A 97 1.87 -0.81 -15.57
C ASN A 97 3.17 -0.60 -16.37
N ARG A 98 4.25 -1.32 -16.02
CA ARG A 98 5.58 -1.11 -16.60
C ARG A 98 5.92 -2.06 -17.73
N SER A 99 5.77 -3.36 -17.45
CA SER A 99 6.20 -4.46 -18.31
C SER A 99 5.13 -5.54 -18.46
N GLY A 100 3.96 -5.34 -17.84
CA GLY A 100 3.00 -6.41 -17.60
C GLY A 100 3.36 -7.27 -16.39
N ALA A 101 2.32 -7.86 -15.79
CA ALA A 101 2.43 -8.84 -14.72
C ALA A 101 1.28 -9.84 -14.83
N ARG A 102 1.54 -11.11 -14.54
CA ARG A 102 0.50 -12.15 -14.43
C ARG A 102 0.17 -12.53 -12.99
N HIS A 103 1.11 -12.27 -12.08
CA HIS A 103 0.99 -12.63 -10.67
C HIS A 103 1.22 -11.40 -9.80
N SER A 104 0.41 -11.29 -8.77
CA SER A 104 0.51 -10.26 -7.76
C SER A 104 1.74 -10.42 -6.88
N SER A 105 2.07 -9.36 -6.14
CA SER A 105 3.18 -9.36 -5.20
C SER A 105 2.69 -8.92 -3.83
N MET A 106 3.26 -9.52 -2.77
CA MET A 106 2.93 -9.17 -1.38
C MET A 106 3.23 -7.69 -1.10
N HIS A 107 4.35 -7.18 -1.65
CA HIS A 107 4.79 -5.78 -1.50
C HIS A 107 3.78 -4.74 -2.01
N SER A 108 3.36 -4.88 -3.26
CA SER A 108 2.41 -3.93 -3.85
C SER A 108 1.03 -4.08 -3.21
N THR A 109 0.60 -5.32 -2.97
CA THR A 109 -0.73 -5.60 -2.44
C THR A 109 -0.94 -5.01 -1.06
N ILE A 110 0.01 -5.19 -0.11
CA ILE A 110 -0.13 -4.60 1.23
C ILE A 110 -0.16 -3.07 1.20
N SER A 111 0.65 -2.45 0.33
CA SER A 111 0.69 -0.99 0.22
C SER A 111 -0.63 -0.42 -0.31
N VAL A 112 -1.30 -1.14 -1.22
CA VAL A 112 -2.61 -0.74 -1.74
C VAL A 112 -3.72 -0.98 -0.73
N LEU A 113 -3.72 -2.12 -0.03
CA LEU A 113 -4.69 -2.43 1.02
C LEU A 113 -4.71 -1.35 2.11
N GLU A 114 -3.54 -0.93 2.60
CA GLU A 114 -3.44 0.15 3.58
C GLU A 114 -3.96 1.49 3.04
N GLY A 115 -3.74 1.79 1.76
CA GLY A 115 -4.27 2.98 1.09
C GLY A 115 -5.79 2.97 0.98
N ILE A 116 -6.36 1.85 0.53
CA ILE A 116 -7.80 1.65 0.40
C ILE A 116 -8.48 1.76 1.76
N ARG A 117 -7.92 1.11 2.79
CA ARG A 117 -8.48 1.14 4.13
C ARG A 117 -8.54 2.55 4.70
N GLU A 118 -7.47 3.33 4.54
CA GLU A 118 -7.44 4.71 5.01
C GLU A 118 -8.44 5.57 4.24
N TYR A 119 -8.57 5.37 2.93
CA TYR A 119 -9.56 6.06 2.08
C TYR A 119 -11.00 5.81 2.57
N ILE A 120 -11.35 4.55 2.84
CA ILE A 120 -12.68 4.18 3.34
C ILE A 120 -12.88 4.71 4.77
N ALA A 121 -11.85 4.64 5.62
CA ALA A 121 -11.92 5.16 7.00
C ALA A 121 -12.11 6.69 7.05
N ALA A 122 -11.57 7.42 6.07
CA ALA A 122 -11.78 8.85 5.91
C ALA A 122 -13.22 9.23 5.48
N GLY A 123 -14.07 8.25 5.15
CA GLY A 123 -15.46 8.48 4.77
C GLY A 123 -15.64 8.97 3.34
N TYR A 124 -14.63 8.81 2.49
CA TYR A 124 -14.71 9.14 1.08
C TYR A 124 -15.63 8.16 0.33
N ALA A 125 -16.42 8.70 -0.60
CA ALA A 125 -17.51 8.01 -1.28
C ALA A 125 -17.20 7.66 -2.74
N PHE A 126 -16.31 8.40 -3.41
CA PHE A 126 -15.98 8.15 -4.81
C PHE A 126 -15.41 6.73 -5.00
N ARG A 127 -16.13 5.89 -5.76
CA ARG A 127 -15.80 4.48 -6.04
C ARG A 127 -15.64 3.60 -4.77
N ALA A 128 -16.17 4.03 -3.62
CA ALA A 128 -15.96 3.34 -2.35
C ALA A 128 -16.46 1.89 -2.35
N GLU A 129 -17.60 1.60 -2.97
CA GLU A 129 -18.13 0.23 -3.07
C GLU A 129 -17.18 -0.70 -3.85
N GLU A 130 -16.64 -0.21 -4.96
CA GLU A 130 -15.66 -0.94 -5.76
C GLU A 130 -14.35 -1.14 -5.00
N LEU A 131 -13.86 -0.12 -4.30
CA LEU A 131 -12.68 -0.25 -3.45
C LEU A 131 -12.88 -1.27 -2.33
N ASN A 132 -14.07 -1.36 -1.71
CA ASN A 132 -14.36 -2.39 -0.71
C ASN A 132 -14.29 -3.81 -1.31
N ARG A 133 -14.82 -4.02 -2.53
CA ARG A 133 -14.71 -5.30 -3.23
C ARG A 133 -13.26 -5.65 -3.54
N ILE A 134 -12.50 -4.69 -4.07
CA ILE A 134 -11.07 -4.84 -4.37
C ILE A 134 -10.27 -5.14 -3.09
N GLU A 135 -10.59 -4.48 -1.98
CA GLU A 135 -9.97 -4.73 -0.67
C GLU A 135 -10.16 -6.20 -0.26
N GLY A 136 -11.39 -6.73 -0.36
CA GLY A 136 -11.67 -8.13 -0.04
C GLY A 136 -10.94 -9.13 -0.92
N GLU A 137 -10.86 -8.88 -2.23
CA GLU A 137 -10.14 -9.75 -3.18
C GLU A 137 -8.61 -9.74 -2.94
N ALA A 138 -8.05 -8.57 -2.62
CA ALA A 138 -6.64 -8.40 -2.28
C ALA A 138 -6.29 -9.00 -0.90
N GLN A 139 -7.20 -8.93 0.08
CA GLN A 139 -7.08 -9.66 1.35
C GLN A 139 -7.02 -11.16 1.09
N GLU A 140 -7.93 -11.69 0.27
CA GLU A 140 -7.97 -13.11 -0.09
C GLU A 140 -6.71 -13.56 -0.85
N PHE A 141 -6.10 -12.69 -1.65
CA PHE A 141 -4.78 -12.95 -2.23
C PHE A 141 -3.70 -13.18 -1.15
N LEU A 142 -3.62 -12.31 -0.13
CA LEU A 142 -2.65 -12.48 0.96
C LEU A 142 -2.94 -13.75 1.78
N LEU A 143 -4.22 -14.05 2.04
CA LEU A 143 -4.64 -15.22 2.82
C LEU A 143 -4.38 -16.54 2.09
N ARG A 144 -4.56 -16.61 0.76
CA ARG A 144 -4.16 -17.79 -0.04
C ARG A 144 -2.68 -18.11 0.09
N HIS A 145 -1.85 -17.09 0.29
CA HIS A 145 -0.42 -17.22 0.54
C HIS A 145 -0.09 -17.40 2.04
N ARG A 146 -1.10 -17.52 2.92
CA ARG A 146 -0.92 -17.59 4.38
C ARG A 146 0.06 -16.54 4.89
N LEU A 147 -0.01 -15.35 4.29
CA LEU A 147 0.88 -14.19 4.46
C LEU A 147 2.37 -14.39 4.10
N VAL A 148 2.88 -15.60 3.93
CA VAL A 148 4.33 -15.81 3.78
C VAL A 148 4.73 -16.98 2.89
N LYS A 149 3.78 -17.83 2.52
CA LYS A 149 3.98 -19.08 1.81
C LYS A 149 3.56 -18.97 0.35
N THR A 150 4.24 -19.72 -0.51
CA THR A 150 3.77 -19.95 -1.88
C THR A 150 2.50 -20.80 -1.83
N ASP A 151 1.56 -20.52 -2.74
CA ASP A 151 0.34 -21.31 -2.91
C ASP A 151 0.61 -22.71 -3.47
N HIS A 152 1.65 -22.87 -4.30
CA HIS A 152 2.00 -24.13 -4.94
C HIS A 152 2.77 -25.10 -4.05
N THR A 153 3.73 -24.62 -3.25
CA THR A 153 4.65 -25.50 -2.49
C THR A 153 4.55 -25.35 -0.98
N GLY A 154 3.86 -24.32 -0.48
CA GLY A 154 3.80 -24.01 0.95
C GLY A 154 5.13 -23.54 1.55
N ALA A 155 6.14 -23.32 0.71
CA ALA A 155 7.45 -22.82 1.15
C ALA A 155 7.41 -21.30 1.37
N VAL A 156 8.29 -20.77 2.21
CA VAL A 156 8.43 -19.32 2.41
C VAL A 156 8.77 -18.64 1.07
N ILE A 157 7.95 -17.66 0.66
CA ILE A 157 8.11 -16.92 -0.61
C ILE A 157 9.48 -16.25 -0.67
N HIS A 158 9.83 -15.52 0.40
CA HIS A 158 11.10 -14.83 0.49
C HIS A 158 11.52 -14.64 1.96
N PRO A 159 12.77 -14.97 2.35
CA PRO A 159 13.22 -14.86 3.76
C PRO A 159 13.13 -13.44 4.34
N ILE A 160 13.15 -12.41 3.48
CA ILE A 160 13.00 -11.01 3.93
C ILE A 160 11.66 -10.74 4.61
N PHE A 161 10.60 -11.50 4.28
CA PHE A 161 9.27 -11.31 4.89
C PHE A 161 9.26 -11.68 6.37
N LEU A 162 10.28 -12.41 6.84
CA LEU A 162 10.47 -12.80 8.24
C LEU A 162 11.32 -11.79 9.04
N LYS A 163 11.82 -10.73 8.38
CA LYS A 163 12.60 -9.67 9.02
C LYS A 163 11.65 -8.52 9.38
N LEU A 164 11.27 -8.47 10.66
CA LEU A 164 10.38 -7.43 11.20
C LEU A 164 11.18 -6.12 11.26
N VAL A 165 10.95 -5.20 10.31
CA VAL A 165 11.71 -3.96 10.18
C VAL A 165 10.78 -2.76 10.31
N TYR A 166 11.20 -1.77 11.11
CA TYR A 166 10.49 -0.50 11.21
C TYR A 166 11.43 0.69 10.92
N PRO A 167 11.01 1.67 10.09
CA PRO A 167 9.77 1.67 9.29
C PRO A 167 9.89 0.75 8.06
N PRO A 168 8.82 0.02 7.67
CA PRO A 168 8.87 -0.93 6.55
C PRO A 168 8.91 -0.25 5.17
N ARG A 169 8.41 1.00 5.07
CA ARG A 169 8.25 1.76 3.82
C ARG A 169 7.46 0.95 2.79
N TRP A 170 8.01 0.67 1.61
CA TRP A 170 7.35 -0.17 0.60
C TRP A 170 7.49 -1.68 0.87
N ARG A 171 8.36 -2.09 1.81
CA ARG A 171 8.66 -3.50 2.02
C ARG A 171 7.54 -4.20 2.77
N TYR A 172 7.35 -5.45 2.41
CA TYR A 172 6.45 -6.37 3.05
C TYR A 172 7.21 -7.15 4.10
N ASP A 173 6.59 -7.33 5.25
CA ASP A 173 6.92 -8.33 6.24
C ASP A 173 5.63 -8.81 6.92
N ILE A 174 5.71 -9.94 7.59
CA ILE A 174 4.54 -10.57 8.21
C ILE A 174 3.92 -9.71 9.32
N LEU A 175 4.70 -8.86 10.01
CA LEU A 175 4.17 -8.00 11.06
C LEU A 175 3.31 -6.90 10.45
N ARG A 176 3.77 -6.25 9.38
CA ARG A 176 2.96 -5.25 8.64
C ARG A 176 1.64 -5.83 8.15
N ALA A 177 1.65 -7.05 7.62
CA ALA A 177 0.42 -7.70 7.16
C ALA A 177 -0.54 -8.02 8.31
N LEU A 178 -0.02 -8.57 9.42
CA LEU A 178 -0.82 -8.84 10.61
C LEU A 178 -1.39 -7.55 11.23
N ASP A 179 -0.60 -6.48 11.26
CA ASP A 179 -1.02 -5.15 11.71
C ASP A 179 -2.17 -4.61 10.83
N TYR A 180 -2.07 -4.75 9.51
CA TYR A 180 -3.17 -4.42 8.61
C TYR A 180 -4.45 -5.23 8.93
N PHE A 181 -4.38 -6.56 9.00
CA PHE A 181 -5.56 -7.39 9.31
C PHE A 181 -6.18 -7.06 10.68
N GLN A 182 -5.35 -6.75 11.67
CA GLN A 182 -5.79 -6.28 12.98
C GLN A 182 -6.49 -4.90 12.87
N SER A 183 -5.92 -3.97 12.11
CA SER A 183 -6.42 -2.59 11.97
C SER A 183 -7.80 -2.53 11.33
N VAL A 184 -8.10 -3.46 10.43
CA VAL A 184 -9.40 -3.54 9.74
C VAL A 184 -10.43 -4.37 10.52
N GLY A 185 -10.07 -4.89 11.70
CA GLY A 185 -10.93 -5.74 12.50
C GLY A 185 -11.28 -7.06 11.80
N TYR A 186 -10.38 -7.59 10.97
CA TYR A 186 -10.62 -8.83 10.24
C TYR A 186 -10.85 -9.98 11.23
N LEU A 187 -11.91 -10.76 11.00
CA LEU A 187 -12.19 -11.92 11.85
C LEU A 187 -11.06 -12.94 11.73
N TYR A 188 -10.78 -13.65 12.83
CA TYR A 188 -9.72 -14.65 12.82
C TYR A 188 -9.96 -15.69 11.70
N ASP A 189 -8.93 -15.86 10.89
CA ASP A 189 -8.85 -16.85 9.82
C ASP A 189 -7.63 -17.74 10.10
N GLU A 190 -7.79 -19.06 10.01
CA GLU A 190 -6.73 -20.04 10.28
C GLU A 190 -5.48 -19.83 9.39
N ARG A 191 -5.63 -19.18 8.24
CA ARG A 191 -4.53 -18.88 7.30
C ARG A 191 -3.59 -17.79 7.84
N LEU A 192 -4.00 -17.05 8.88
CA LEU A 192 -3.13 -16.12 9.61
C LEU A 192 -2.19 -16.84 10.59
N GLN A 193 -2.49 -18.10 10.94
CA GLN A 193 -1.82 -18.82 12.02
C GLN A 193 -0.31 -19.00 11.81
N ASP A 194 0.10 -19.30 10.57
CA ASP A 194 1.53 -19.46 10.23
C ASP A 194 2.34 -18.19 10.56
N ALA A 195 1.82 -17.01 10.21
CA ALA A 195 2.48 -15.74 10.50
C ALA A 195 2.45 -15.41 12.01
N LEU A 196 1.34 -15.73 12.70
CA LEU A 196 1.22 -15.54 14.15
C LEU A 196 2.21 -16.40 14.93
N ASP A 197 2.42 -17.66 14.53
CA ASP A 197 3.36 -18.55 15.21
C ASP A 197 4.81 -18.10 15.00
N ILE A 198 5.18 -17.70 13.78
CA ILE A 198 6.50 -17.08 13.52
C ILE A 198 6.67 -15.80 14.36
N LEU A 199 5.63 -14.98 14.52
CA LEU A 199 5.70 -13.78 15.34
C LEU A 199 5.91 -14.13 16.83
N LYS A 200 5.25 -15.18 17.34
CA LYS A 200 5.46 -15.64 18.73
C LYS A 200 6.88 -16.13 18.96
N GLU A 201 7.48 -16.85 18.01
CA GLU A 201 8.88 -17.30 18.09
C GLU A 201 9.89 -16.14 18.14
N LYS A 202 9.51 -14.96 17.62
CA LYS A 202 10.33 -13.75 17.62
C LYS A 202 10.11 -12.86 18.83
N ARG A 203 9.23 -13.23 19.77
CA ARG A 203 9.08 -12.51 21.03
C ARG A 203 10.31 -12.76 21.90
N LEU A 204 10.97 -11.68 22.29
CA LEU A 204 12.06 -11.70 23.26
C LEU A 204 11.54 -12.00 24.67
#